data_AF-A0A7Y3GKK9-F1
#
_entry.id   AF-A0A7Y3GKK9-F1
#
_cell.length_a   1.000
_cell.length_b   1.000
_cell.length_c   1.000
_cell.angle_alpha   90.00
_cell.angle_beta   90.00
_cell.angle_gamma   90.00
#
_symmetry.space_group_name_H-M   'P 1'
#
loop_
_entity.id
_entity.type
_entity.pdbx_description
1 polymer ?
#
loop_
_entity_poly.entity_id
_entity_poly.type
_entity_poly.pdbx_seq_one_letter_code
_entity_poly.pdbx_strand_id
1 'polypeptide(L)' 'QVSDQVRQGMVLIPHGFGLIYDGKVYGINVNRLTKNIHRDPMGTPLHRYVPCRVEAA' A
#
# COMPACT_ATOMS: atom_id res chain seq x y z
N GLN A 1 2.94 13.25 2.78
CA GLN A 1 2.33 14.54 2.38
C GLN A 1 0.84 14.48 2.63
N VAL A 2 0.23 15.55 3.13
CA VAL A 2 -1.24 15.70 3.25
C VAL A 2 -1.70 16.62 2.11
N SER A 3 -2.82 16.30 1.46
CA SER A 3 -3.36 17.05 0.33
C SER A 3 -4.87 16.83 0.19
N ASP A 4 -5.59 17.86 -0.26
CA ASP A 4 -7.04 17.82 -0.53
C ASP A 4 -7.38 17.17 -1.89
N GLN A 5 -6.38 16.69 -2.64
CA GLN A 5 -6.57 16.01 -3.92
C GLN A 5 -7.15 14.60 -3.79
N VAL A 6 -7.18 14.05 -2.57
CA VAL A 6 -7.65 12.70 -2.27
C VAL A 6 -8.90 12.80 -1.38
N ARG A 7 -9.88 11.92 -1.60
CA ARG A 7 -11.10 11.90 -0.80
C ARG A 7 -10.79 11.56 0.66
N GLN A 8 -11.52 12.18 1.58
CA GLN A 8 -11.44 11.85 3.00
C GLN A 8 -11.67 10.34 3.22
N GLY A 9 -10.81 9.74 4.06
CA GLY A 9 -10.84 8.30 4.33
C GLY A 9 -10.04 7.44 3.35
N MET A 10 -9.44 8.03 2.31
CA MET A 10 -8.54 7.34 1.39
C MET A 10 -7.08 7.73 1.63
N VAL A 11 -6.19 6.74 1.56
CA VAL A 11 -4.74 6.94 1.56
C VAL A 11 -4.20 6.46 0.22
N LEU A 12 -3.37 7.28 -0.43
CA LEU A 12 -2.72 6.94 -1.69
C LEU A 12 -1.25 6.61 -1.42
N ILE A 13 -0.86 5.38 -1.73
CA ILE A 13 0.52 4.89 -1.58
C ILE A 13 1.07 4.60 -2.98
N PRO A 14 2.14 5.29 -3.43
CA PRO A 14 2.74 5.01 -4.72
C PRO A 14 3.37 3.62 -4.74
N HIS A 15 3.19 2.91 -5.85
CA HIS A 15 3.90 1.66 -6.12
C HIS A 15 5.34 1.98 -6.58
N GLY A 16 6.25 1.00 -6.43
CA GLY A 16 7.66 1.14 -6.81
C GLY A 16 8.64 1.26 -5.63
N PHE A 17 8.14 1.19 -4.39
CA PHE A 17 8.94 1.17 -3.17
C PHE A 17 9.00 -0.24 -2.55
N GLY A 18 9.93 -0.43 -1.61
CA GLY A 18 10.17 -1.70 -0.92
C GLY A 18 11.37 -2.49 -1.45
N LEU A 19 12.15 -1.92 -2.36
CA LEU A 19 13.43 -2.51 -2.79
C LEU A 19 14.42 -2.49 -1.63
N ILE A 20 15.11 -3.62 -1.44
CA ILE A 20 16.29 -3.71 -0.58
C ILE A 20 17.50 -3.78 -1.51
N TYR A 21 18.34 -2.75 -1.46
CA TYR A 21 19.57 -2.70 -2.25
C TYR A 21 20.71 -2.23 -1.37
N ASP A 22 21.79 -3.02 -1.36
CA ASP A 22 22.97 -2.81 -0.51
C ASP A 22 22.60 -2.63 0.98
N GLY A 23 21.74 -3.51 1.50
CA GLY A 23 21.25 -3.48 2.88
C GLY A 23 20.29 -2.32 3.21
N LYS A 24 20.05 -1.39 2.29
CA LYS A 24 19.17 -0.24 2.49
C LYS A 24 17.78 -0.47 1.89
N VAL A 25 16.75 -0.14 2.66
CA VAL A 25 15.35 -0.21 2.21
C VAL A 25 14.94 1.12 1.58
N TYR A 26 14.38 1.08 0.38
CA TYR A 26 13.90 2.24 -0.35
C TYR A 26 12.37 2.32 -0.27
N GLY A 27 11.87 3.10 0.69
CA GLY A 27 10.45 3.30 0.95
C GLY A 27 9.73 2.03 1.43
N ILE A 28 8.39 2.07 1.48
CA ILE A 28 7.57 0.97 2.00
C ILE A 28 7.08 0.04 0.89
N ASN A 29 7.15 -1.27 1.13
CA ASN A 29 6.47 -2.25 0.30
C ASN A 29 4.97 -2.27 0.63
N VAL A 30 4.13 -1.78 -0.29
CA VAL A 30 2.66 -1.73 -0.09
C VAL A 30 2.02 -3.11 0.10
N ASN A 31 2.63 -4.18 -0.42
CA ASN A 31 2.12 -5.55 -0.25
C ASN A 31 2.12 -5.99 1.21
N ARG A 32 2.81 -5.29 2.12
CA ARG A 32 2.72 -5.54 3.57
C ARG A 32 1.32 -5.26 4.13
N LEU A 33 0.54 -4.39 3.47
CA LEU A 33 -0.84 -4.07 3.86
C LEU A 33 -1.85 -5.02 3.21
N THR A 34 -1.48 -5.66 2.10
CA THR A 34 -2.40 -6.46 1.29
C THR A 34 -2.35 -7.93 1.68
N LYS A 35 -3.48 -8.48 2.12
CA LYS A 35 -3.58 -9.91 2.43
C LYS A 35 -3.53 -10.74 1.14
N ASN A 36 -2.72 -11.79 1.12
CA ASN A 36 -2.55 -12.66 -0.05
C ASN A 36 -3.84 -13.33 -0.54
N ILE A 37 -4.82 -13.60 0.34
CA ILE A 37 -6.13 -14.19 -0.03
C ILE A 37 -7.16 -13.17 -0.50
N HIS A 38 -6.84 -11.87 -0.51
CA HIS A 38 -7.77 -10.84 -0.97
C HIS A 38 -7.71 -10.72 -2.51
N ARG A 39 -8.42 -11.64 -3.16
CA ARG A 39 -8.39 -11.85 -4.61
C ARG A 39 -9.79 -12.07 -5.16
N ASP A 40 -9.95 -11.83 -6.45
CA ASP A 40 -11.15 -12.25 -7.19
C ASP A 40 -11.18 -13.79 -7.39
N PRO A 41 -12.28 -14.36 -7.92
CA PRO A 41 -12.40 -15.80 -8.16
C PRO A 41 -11.38 -16.40 -9.13
N MET A 42 -10.77 -15.58 -9.99
CA MET A 42 -9.74 -15.98 -10.96
C MET A 42 -8.32 -15.85 -10.38
N GLY A 43 -8.19 -15.34 -9.15
CA GLY A 43 -6.93 -15.16 -8.46
C GLY A 43 -6.26 -13.79 -8.67
N THR A 44 -6.96 -12.81 -9.26
CA THR A 44 -6.43 -11.44 -9.42
C THR A 44 -6.45 -10.72 -8.07
N PRO A 45 -5.33 -10.16 -7.59
CA PRO A 45 -5.30 -9.40 -6.35
C PRO A 45 -6.13 -8.11 -6.36
N LEU A 46 -6.89 -7.87 -5.30
CA LEU A 46 -7.75 -6.68 -5.15
C LEU A 46 -7.01 -5.54 -4.43
N HIS A 47 -6.07 -4.90 -5.11
CA HIS A 47 -5.18 -3.89 -4.51
C HIS A 47 -5.80 -2.50 -4.29
N ARG A 48 -6.95 -2.22 -4.90
CA ARG A 48 -7.59 -0.88 -4.84
C ARG A 48 -8.38 -0.64 -3.54
N TYR A 49 -8.68 -1.71 -2.80
CA TYR A 49 -9.45 -1.64 -1.55
C TYR A 49 -8.74 -2.43 -0.45
N VAL A 50 -7.78 -1.80 0.20
CA VAL A 50 -7.03 -2.41 1.31
C VAL A 50 -7.27 -1.56 2.57
N PRO A 51 -8.02 -2.07 3.57
CA PRO A 51 -8.19 -1.37 4.83
C PRO A 51 -6.85 -1.15 5.52
N CYS A 52 -6.61 0.06 6.01
CA CYS A 52 -5.41 0.41 6.76
C CYS A 52 -5.72 1.46 7.82
N ARG A 53 -4.80 1.60 8.78
CA ARG A 53 -4.85 2.62 9.81
C ARG A 53 -3.61 3.51 9.69
N VAL A 54 -3.79 4.81 9.87
CA VAL A 54 -2.70 5.78 9.92
C VAL A 54 -2.43 6.12 11.37
N GLU A 55 -1.18 6.03 11.78
CA GLU A 55 -0.70 6.36 13.13
C GLU A 55 0.50 7.31 13.01
N ALA A 56 0.76 8.11 14.04
CA ALA A 56 1.97 8.93 14.11
C ALA A 56 3.20 8.02 14.19
N ALA A 57 4.29 8.45 13.54
CA ALA A 57 5.56 7.72 13.51
C ALA A 57 6.42 7.98 14.75
#